data_AF-A0A377DW00-F1
#
_entry.id   AF-A0A377DW00-F1
#
_cell.length_a   1.000
_cell.length_b   1.000
_cell.length_c   1.000
_cell.angle_alpha   90.00
_cell.angle_beta   90.00
_cell.angle_gamma   90.00
#
_symmetry.space_group_name_H-M   'P 1'
#
loop_
_entity.id
_entity.type
_entity.pdbx_description
1 polymer ?
#
loop_
_entity_poly.entity_id
_entity_poly.type
_entity_poly.pdbx_seq_one_letter_code
_entity_poly.pdbx_strand_id
1 'polypeptide(L)'
;MVLPLYPQFSCSTVGAVWDELARILARKRSIPGISFIRDYADNHDYINALANSVRASFAKHGEPDLLLLSYHGIPQRYADEGDDYPQRCRTTTRELASALGMAPEKVMMTFQSRFGREPWLMPYTDETLKMLGEKRRRSYSGDVPGLCCGLSGDAGRDCRAKTVRSSSVPAGKNMNIFRRLMPRRNISK
;
A
#
# COMPACT_ATOMS: atom_id res chain seq x y z
N MET A 1 -18.69 2.46 -21.16
CA MET A 1 -17.36 2.86 -20.68
C MET A 1 -16.98 1.94 -19.54
N VAL A 2 -15.74 1.45 -19.50
CA VAL A 2 -15.20 0.61 -18.43
C VAL A 2 -14.05 1.37 -17.77
N LEU A 3 -14.20 1.65 -16.48
CA LEU A 3 -13.20 2.30 -15.64
C LEU A 3 -12.78 1.31 -14.55
N PRO A 4 -11.54 0.79 -14.58
CA PRO A 4 -11.04 -0.06 -13.52
C PRO A 4 -11.02 0.68 -12.17
N LEU A 5 -11.18 -0.04 -11.06
CA LEU A 5 -11.02 0.55 -9.73
C LEU A 5 -9.55 0.70 -9.31
N TYR A 6 -8.66 -0.02 -9.99
CA TYR A 6 -7.22 0.02 -9.78
C TYR A 6 -6.60 1.07 -10.71
N PRO A 7 -5.94 2.11 -10.15
CA PRO A 7 -5.34 3.18 -10.95
C PRO A 7 -4.14 2.73 -11.76
N GLN A 8 -3.39 1.74 -11.26
CA GLN A 8 -2.20 1.19 -11.90
C GLN A 8 -2.57 -0.09 -12.65
N PHE A 9 -2.21 -0.17 -13.93
CA PHE A 9 -2.41 -1.37 -14.72
C PHE A 9 -1.57 -2.53 -14.15
N SER A 10 -2.18 -3.72 -14.03
CA SER A 10 -1.47 -5.00 -13.98
C SER A 10 -2.24 -6.02 -14.83
N CYS A 11 -1.51 -6.95 -15.43
CA CYS A 11 -2.11 -8.08 -16.15
C CYS A 11 -3.03 -8.89 -15.24
N SER A 12 -2.68 -9.02 -13.96
CA SER A 12 -3.41 -9.80 -12.96
C SER A 12 -4.71 -9.15 -12.46
N THR A 13 -4.92 -7.85 -12.73
CA THR A 13 -6.10 -7.11 -12.27
C THR A 13 -6.90 -6.57 -13.43
N VAL A 14 -6.41 -5.52 -14.09
CA VAL A 14 -7.10 -4.87 -15.21
C VAL A 14 -7.10 -5.75 -16.45
N GLY A 15 -6.00 -6.48 -16.70
CA GLY A 15 -5.91 -7.46 -17.77
C GLY A 15 -7.01 -8.52 -17.67
N ALA A 16 -7.20 -9.10 -16.48
CA ALA A 16 -8.25 -10.09 -16.24
C ALA A 16 -9.68 -9.56 -16.53
N VAL A 17 -9.94 -8.27 -16.26
CA VAL A 17 -11.23 -7.65 -16.60
C VAL A 17 -11.41 -7.55 -18.12
N TRP A 18 -10.34 -7.22 -18.85
CA TRP A 18 -10.37 -7.16 -20.31
C TRP A 18 -10.59 -8.55 -20.93
N ASP A 19 -9.92 -9.59 -20.41
CA ASP A 19 -10.08 -10.96 -20.88
C ASP A 19 -11.54 -11.43 -20.74
N GLU A 20 -12.16 -11.14 -19.60
CA GLU A 20 -13.55 -11.48 -19.34
C GLU A 20 -14.53 -10.69 -20.22
N LEU A 21 -14.24 -9.40 -20.43
CA LEU A 21 -15.01 -8.56 -21.34
C LEU A 21 -14.94 -9.10 -22.78
N ALA A 22 -13.74 -9.41 -23.27
CA ALA A 22 -13.53 -10.00 -24.58
C ALA A 22 -14.27 -11.34 -24.74
N ARG A 23 -14.23 -12.20 -23.72
CA ARG A 23 -14.95 -13.48 -23.68
C ARG A 23 -16.47 -13.30 -23.83
N ILE A 24 -17.05 -12.28 -23.19
CA ILE A 24 -18.49 -11.97 -23.27
C ILE A 24 -18.84 -11.41 -24.66
N LEU A 25 -18.03 -10.48 -25.16
CA LEU A 25 -18.28 -9.81 -26.44
C LEU A 25 -18.17 -10.77 -27.63
N ALA A 26 -17.25 -11.73 -27.58
CA ALA A 26 -17.09 -12.75 -28.61
C ALA A 26 -18.37 -13.56 -28.88
N ARG A 27 -19.31 -13.61 -27.94
CA ARG A 27 -20.59 -14.34 -28.07
C ARG A 27 -21.75 -13.45 -28.56
N LYS A 28 -21.56 -12.15 -28.70
CA LYS A 28 -22.63 -11.21 -29.07
C LYS A 28 -22.60 -10.91 -30.56
N ARG A 29 -23.76 -11.04 -31.21
CA ARG A 29 -23.94 -10.65 -32.63
C ARG A 29 -23.98 -9.13 -32.83
N SER A 30 -24.52 -8.39 -31.86
CA SER A 30 -24.53 -6.93 -31.83
C SER A 30 -23.53 -6.46 -30.79
N ILE A 31 -22.35 -6.02 -31.24
CA ILE A 31 -21.26 -5.56 -30.37
C ILE A 31 -21.50 -4.08 -30.03
N PRO A 32 -21.63 -3.70 -28.75
CA PRO A 32 -21.75 -2.29 -28.36
C PRO A 32 -20.40 -1.56 -28.52
N GLY A 33 -20.45 -0.25 -28.76
CA GLY A 33 -19.25 0.59 -28.67
C GLY A 33 -18.71 0.64 -27.23
N ILE A 34 -17.43 0.35 -27.05
CA ILE A 34 -16.79 0.30 -25.72
C ILE A 34 -15.59 1.23 -25.70
N SER A 35 -15.56 2.08 -24.67
CA SER A 35 -14.37 2.79 -24.25
C SER A 35 -13.86 2.14 -22.97
N PHE A 36 -12.61 1.68 -22.99
CA PHE A 36 -11.94 1.04 -21.86
C PHE A 36 -10.74 1.88 -21.47
N ILE A 37 -10.73 2.35 -20.23
CA ILE A 37 -9.58 3.08 -19.69
C ILE A 37 -8.61 2.02 -19.17
N ARG A 38 -7.44 1.94 -19.79
CA ARG A 38 -6.40 0.98 -19.39
C ARG A 38 -5.99 1.20 -17.94
N ASP A 39 -5.66 2.43 -17.61
CA ASP A 39 -5.24 2.84 -16.27
C ASP A 39 -5.19 4.37 -16.20
N TYR A 40 -5.00 4.92 -15.01
CA TYR A 40 -5.03 6.36 -14.75
C TYR A 40 -4.04 6.77 -13.64
N ALA A 41 -2.92 6.06 -13.56
CA ALA A 41 -1.89 6.24 -12.53
C ALA A 41 -1.24 7.64 -12.55
N ASP A 42 -1.23 8.31 -13.70
CA ASP A 42 -0.71 9.66 -13.95
C ASP A 42 -1.81 10.72 -14.13
N ASN A 43 -3.07 10.35 -13.89
CA ASN A 43 -4.17 11.30 -14.01
C ASN A 43 -4.09 12.37 -12.91
N HIS A 44 -4.09 13.63 -13.33
CA HIS A 44 -3.94 14.78 -12.45
C HIS A 44 -5.02 14.85 -11.35
N ASP A 45 -6.28 14.54 -11.65
CA ASP A 45 -7.37 14.59 -10.67
C ASP A 45 -7.25 13.47 -9.63
N TYR A 46 -6.83 12.28 -10.07
CA TYR A 46 -6.52 11.16 -9.17
C TYR A 46 -5.36 11.51 -8.22
N ILE A 47 -4.26 12.04 -8.76
CA ILE A 47 -3.10 12.45 -7.95
C ILE A 47 -3.49 13.56 -6.96
N ASN A 48 -4.30 14.53 -7.37
CA ASN A 48 -4.76 15.59 -6.48
C ASN A 48 -5.68 15.06 -5.37
N ALA A 49 -6.60 14.15 -5.70
CA ALA A 49 -7.44 13.49 -4.70
C ALA A 49 -6.60 12.71 -3.69
N LEU A 50 -5.58 11.98 -4.17
CA LEU A 50 -4.65 11.25 -3.32
C LEU A 50 -3.83 12.21 -2.44
N ALA A 51 -3.25 13.26 -3.02
CA ALA A 51 -2.50 14.28 -2.29
C ALA A 51 -3.34 14.95 -1.21
N ASN A 52 -4.61 15.26 -1.50
CA ASN A 52 -5.53 15.84 -0.51
C ASN A 52 -5.81 14.88 0.66
N SER A 53 -5.95 13.58 0.40
CA SER A 53 -6.04 12.57 1.45
C SER A 53 -4.79 12.53 2.33
N VAL A 54 -3.61 12.61 1.72
CA VAL A 54 -2.33 12.66 2.44
C VAL A 54 -2.23 13.93 3.31
N ARG A 55 -2.53 15.10 2.74
CA ARG A 55 -2.52 16.38 3.45
C ARG A 55 -3.49 16.38 4.62
N ALA A 56 -4.67 15.80 4.46
CA ALA A 56 -5.63 15.64 5.55
C ALA A 56 -5.08 14.77 6.69
N SER A 57 -4.33 13.72 6.35
CA SER A 57 -3.61 12.89 7.33
C SER A 57 -2.51 13.68 8.05
N PHE A 58 -1.73 14.49 7.32
CA PHE A 58 -0.68 15.35 7.89
C PHE A 58 -1.28 16.39 8.85
N ALA A 59 -2.41 16.99 8.50
CA ALA A 59 -3.10 17.92 9.39
C ALA A 59 -3.52 17.28 10.73
N LYS A 60 -3.85 15.98 10.72
CA LYS A 60 -4.27 15.24 11.91
C LYS A 60 -3.12 14.67 12.74
N HIS A 61 -2.04 14.24 12.08
CA HIS A 61 -0.97 13.46 12.69
C HIS A 61 0.38 14.17 12.76
N GLY A 62 0.52 15.32 12.12
CA GLY A 62 1.78 16.02 11.88
C GLY A 62 2.42 15.58 10.56
N GLU A 63 3.29 16.43 10.02
CA GLU A 63 4.07 16.11 8.82
C GLU A 63 5.15 15.05 9.14
N PRO A 64 5.22 13.94 8.38
CA PRO A 64 6.24 12.93 8.56
C PRO A 64 7.56 13.37 7.93
N ASP A 65 8.67 12.95 8.53
CA ASP A 65 9.98 13.09 7.93
C ASP A 65 10.20 12.11 6.76
N LEU A 66 9.51 10.96 6.77
CA LEU A 66 9.51 9.98 5.69
C LEU A 66 8.07 9.48 5.40
N LEU A 67 7.64 9.63 4.15
CA LEU A 67 6.38 9.10 3.64
C LEU A 67 6.61 7.73 2.99
N LEU A 68 5.97 6.69 3.53
CA LEU A 68 6.04 5.33 2.99
C LEU A 68 4.74 4.99 2.25
N LEU A 69 4.84 4.83 0.93
CA LEU A 69 3.77 4.38 0.05
C LEU A 69 3.86 2.87 -0.13
N SER A 70 2.78 2.15 0.18
CA SER A 70 2.75 0.69 0.08
C SER A 70 1.78 0.26 -1.02
N TYR A 71 2.30 -0.42 -2.05
CA TYR A 71 1.54 -0.99 -3.15
C TYR A 71 1.38 -2.50 -2.98
N HIS A 72 0.38 -3.10 -3.61
CA HIS A 72 0.28 -4.56 -3.66
C HIS A 72 1.43 -5.14 -4.49
N GLY A 73 2.12 -6.14 -3.96
CA GLY A 73 3.15 -6.82 -4.74
C GLY A 73 2.54 -7.66 -5.85
N ILE A 74 3.31 -7.85 -6.92
CA ILE A 74 3.09 -8.92 -7.90
C ILE A 74 4.35 -9.82 -7.94
N PRO A 75 4.23 -11.08 -8.38
CA PRO A 75 5.39 -11.91 -8.66
C PRO A 75 6.37 -11.20 -9.62
N GLN A 76 7.67 -11.32 -9.37
CA GLN A 76 8.71 -10.66 -10.19
C GLN A 76 8.61 -11.09 -11.66
N ARG A 77 8.28 -12.36 -11.91
CA ARG A 77 8.11 -12.88 -13.29
C ARG A 77 7.10 -12.08 -14.12
N TYR A 78 6.03 -11.55 -13.53
CA TYR A 78 5.03 -10.79 -14.29
C TYR A 78 5.62 -9.47 -14.80
N ALA A 79 6.45 -8.81 -13.99
CA ALA A 79 7.17 -7.63 -14.44
C ALA A 79 8.21 -7.99 -15.52
N ASP A 80 8.89 -9.13 -15.39
CA ASP A 80 9.87 -9.61 -16.36
C ASP A 80 9.21 -10.02 -17.69
N GLU A 81 7.98 -10.52 -17.64
CA GLU A 81 7.14 -10.89 -18.80
C GLU A 81 6.48 -9.67 -19.49
N GLY A 82 6.65 -8.46 -18.93
CA GLY A 82 6.23 -7.20 -19.55
C GLY A 82 5.07 -6.47 -18.87
N ASP A 83 4.66 -6.88 -17.66
CA ASP A 83 3.73 -6.08 -16.85
C ASP A 83 4.41 -4.78 -16.39
N ASP A 84 3.85 -3.63 -16.80
CA ASP A 84 4.37 -2.30 -16.47
C ASP A 84 3.87 -1.76 -15.12
N TYR A 85 3.18 -2.60 -14.31
CA TYR A 85 2.74 -2.26 -12.96
C TYR A 85 3.82 -1.58 -12.09
N PRO A 86 5.08 -2.07 -11.99
CA PRO A 86 6.12 -1.40 -11.20
C PRO A 86 6.41 0.03 -11.67
N GLN A 87 6.36 0.28 -12.98
CA GLN A 87 6.59 1.58 -13.60
C GLN A 87 5.39 2.51 -13.35
N ARG A 88 4.16 1.99 -13.40
CA ARG A 88 2.96 2.77 -13.06
C ARG A 88 2.91 3.14 -11.57
N CYS A 89 3.35 2.25 -10.67
CA CYS A 89 3.52 2.56 -9.24
C CYS A 89 4.58 3.64 -8.99
N ARG A 90 5.73 3.54 -9.67
CA ARG A 90 6.79 4.57 -9.64
C ARG A 90 6.28 5.93 -10.13
N THR A 91 5.50 5.92 -11.20
CA THR A 91 4.89 7.14 -11.75
C THR A 91 3.96 7.78 -10.73
N THR A 92 3.04 7.00 -10.15
CA THR A 92 2.12 7.49 -9.09
C THR A 92 2.92 8.08 -7.91
N THR A 93 3.97 7.38 -7.46
CA THR A 93 4.82 7.84 -6.35
C THR A 93 5.47 9.18 -6.66
N ARG A 94 6.03 9.33 -7.86
CA ARG A 94 6.71 10.57 -8.30
C ARG A 94 5.73 11.73 -8.43
N GLU A 95 4.59 11.52 -9.09
CA GLU A 95 3.58 12.57 -9.27
C GLU A 95 2.99 12.99 -7.93
N LEU A 96 2.77 12.04 -7.01
CA LEU A 96 2.32 12.34 -5.65
C LEU A 96 3.37 13.14 -4.86
N ALA A 97 4.65 12.76 -4.93
CA ALA A 97 5.73 13.49 -4.27
C ALA A 97 5.81 14.95 -4.77
N SER A 98 5.70 15.13 -6.09
CA SER A 98 5.63 16.43 -6.75
C SER A 98 4.43 17.25 -6.25
N ALA A 99 3.24 16.64 -6.24
CA ALA A 99 2.02 17.30 -5.78
C ALA A 99 2.09 17.70 -4.30
N LEU A 100 2.77 16.93 -3.46
CA LEU A 100 2.97 17.24 -2.04
C LEU A 100 4.11 18.24 -1.79
N GLY A 101 4.92 18.56 -2.80
CA GLY A 101 6.11 19.39 -2.64
C GLY A 101 7.19 18.72 -1.77
N MET A 102 7.17 17.38 -1.68
CA MET A 102 8.15 16.63 -0.90
C MET A 102 9.35 16.26 -1.76
N ALA A 103 10.54 16.35 -1.18
CA ALA A 103 11.76 15.90 -1.82
C ALA A 103 11.69 14.36 -2.08
N PRO A 104 12.17 13.86 -3.23
CA PRO A 104 12.12 12.43 -3.56
C PRO A 104 12.72 11.51 -2.49
N GLU A 105 13.70 12.00 -1.73
CA GLU A 105 14.40 11.26 -0.67
C GLU A 105 13.52 11.06 0.57
N LYS A 106 12.48 11.89 0.74
CA LYS A 106 11.48 11.79 1.81
C LYS A 106 10.29 10.92 1.44
N VAL A 107 10.27 10.34 0.23
CA VAL A 107 9.19 9.46 -0.22
C VAL A 107 9.78 8.11 -0.62
N MET A 108 9.28 7.05 -0.01
CA MET A 108 9.71 5.68 -0.31
C MET A 108 8.50 4.86 -0.73
N MET A 109 8.66 4.05 -1.78
CA MET A 109 7.66 3.06 -2.18
C MET A 109 8.09 1.67 -1.78
N THR A 110 7.14 0.84 -1.33
CA THR A 110 7.34 -0.58 -1.02
C THR A 110 6.18 -1.41 -1.54
N PHE A 111 6.40 -2.72 -1.67
CA PHE A 111 5.39 -3.70 -2.05
C PHE A 111 5.01 -4.57 -0.85
N GLN A 112 3.73 -4.87 -0.69
CA GLN A 112 3.19 -5.69 0.40
C GLN A 112 2.51 -6.96 -0.13
N SER A 113 2.05 -7.83 0.77
CA SER A 113 1.25 -9.01 0.42
C SER A 113 1.95 -10.04 -0.47
N ARG A 114 3.21 -10.38 -0.15
CA ARG A 114 3.90 -11.52 -0.76
C ARG A 114 3.28 -12.86 -0.35
N PHE A 115 3.19 -13.80 -1.29
CA PHE A 115 2.69 -15.15 -1.04
C PHE A 115 3.54 -16.20 -1.78
N GLY A 116 3.81 -17.32 -1.11
CA GLY A 116 4.60 -18.41 -1.68
C GLY A 116 6.11 -18.20 -1.61
N ARG A 117 6.86 -19.04 -2.34
CA ARG A 117 8.33 -19.09 -2.33
C ARG A 117 8.99 -18.37 -3.51
N GLU A 118 8.20 -17.95 -4.50
CA GLU A 118 8.67 -17.22 -5.67
C GLU A 118 9.16 -15.82 -5.26
N PRO A 119 10.13 -15.20 -5.97
CA PRO A 119 10.47 -13.79 -5.79
C PRO A 119 9.31 -12.86 -6.19
N TRP A 120 9.05 -11.86 -5.36
CA TRP A 120 8.07 -10.80 -5.59
C TRP A 120 8.79 -9.46 -5.76
N LEU A 121 8.06 -8.46 -6.24
CA LEU A 121 8.60 -7.10 -6.35
C LEU A 121 9.15 -6.60 -5.03
N MET A 122 10.35 -6.02 -5.10
CA MET A 122 11.06 -5.40 -4.00
C MET A 122 11.05 -3.87 -4.17
N PRO A 123 11.17 -3.07 -3.09
CA PRO A 123 11.44 -3.48 -1.70
C PRO A 123 10.19 -3.94 -0.93
N TYR A 124 10.35 -4.92 -0.04
CA TYR A 124 9.24 -5.44 0.77
C TYR A 124 8.88 -4.51 1.93
N THR A 125 7.59 -4.30 2.15
CA THR A 125 7.08 -3.39 3.18
C THR A 125 7.43 -3.86 4.59
N ASP A 126 7.33 -5.16 4.87
CA ASP A 126 7.64 -5.73 6.19
C ASP A 126 9.13 -5.63 6.54
N GLU A 127 10.02 -5.89 5.58
CA GLU A 127 11.46 -5.76 5.76
C GLU A 127 11.89 -4.30 5.87
N THR A 128 11.31 -3.41 5.05
CA THR A 128 11.57 -1.97 5.13
C THR A 128 11.15 -1.40 6.48
N LEU A 129 9.97 -1.78 6.99
CA LEU A 129 9.52 -1.34 8.30
C LEU A 129 10.41 -1.86 9.45
N LYS A 130 10.91 -3.10 9.36
CA LYS A 130 11.89 -3.63 10.33
C LYS A 130 13.18 -2.82 10.31
N MET A 131 13.74 -2.58 9.12
CA MET A 131 14.97 -1.81 8.93
C MET A 131 14.81 -0.37 9.48
N LEU A 132 13.70 0.29 9.18
CA LEU A 132 13.40 1.64 9.69
C LEU A 132 13.23 1.63 11.22
N GLY A 133 12.59 0.60 11.77
CA GLY A 133 12.45 0.42 13.21
C GLY A 133 13.77 0.18 13.94
N GLU A 134 14.70 -0.58 13.34
CA GLU A 134 16.05 -0.78 13.87
C GLU A 134 16.90 0.48 13.81
N LYS A 135 16.81 1.24 12.71
CA LYS A 135 17.48 2.54 12.57
C LYS A 135 16.99 3.51 13.65
N ARG A 136 15.68 3.54 13.91
CA ARG A 136 15.07 4.31 15.02
C ARG A 136 15.58 3.87 16.40
N ARG A 137 15.80 2.57 16.63
CA ARG A 137 16.31 2.07 17.93
C ARG A 137 17.79 2.39 18.17
N ARG A 138 18.61 2.46 17.12
CA ARG A 138 20.04 2.83 17.24
C ARG A 138 20.23 4.34 17.42
N SER A 139 19.33 5.16 16.88
CA SER A 139 19.27 6.61 17.13
C SER A 139 18.68 6.92 18.52
N TYR A 140 19.39 6.58 19.59
CA TYR A 140 19.06 6.99 20.97
C TYR A 140 19.53 8.44 21.19
N SER A 141 18.95 9.40 20.47
CA SER A 141 19.06 10.85 20.71
C SER A 141 18.08 11.60 19.81
N GLY A 142 17.06 12.21 20.42
CA GLY A 142 16.39 13.42 19.92
C GLY A 142 15.50 13.30 18.68
N ASP A 143 16.03 12.94 17.52
CA ASP A 143 15.44 13.31 16.24
C ASP A 143 15.23 12.08 15.37
N VAL A 144 14.04 11.49 15.46
CA VAL A 144 13.67 10.40 14.55
C VAL A 144 12.41 10.76 13.76
N PRO A 145 12.50 10.77 12.40
CA PRO A 145 11.64 9.92 11.62
C PRO A 145 10.12 9.92 11.86
N GLY A 146 9.37 11.02 11.86
CA GLY A 146 7.90 10.93 11.82
C GLY A 146 7.52 10.03 10.63
N LEU A 147 7.04 8.81 10.88
CA LEU A 147 6.77 7.83 9.82
C LEU A 147 5.26 7.66 9.66
N CYS A 148 4.74 8.09 8.52
CA CYS A 148 3.35 7.83 8.15
C CYS A 148 3.30 6.52 7.34
N CYS A 149 3.01 5.41 8.02
CA CYS A 149 2.85 4.11 7.38
C CYS A 149 1.41 3.92 6.89
N GLY A 150 1.22 3.77 5.57
CA GLY A 150 0.03 3.13 5.03
C GLY A 150 -0.90 4.07 4.26
N LEU A 151 -0.46 4.44 3.07
CA LEU A 151 -1.37 4.77 1.97
C LEU A 151 -1.32 3.59 1.00
N SER A 152 -2.45 2.91 0.85
CA SER A 152 -2.62 1.90 -0.20
C SER A 152 -2.97 2.66 -1.48
N GLY A 153 -2.04 2.75 -2.43
CA GLY A 153 -2.29 3.41 -3.71
C GLY A 153 -3.38 2.74 -4.55
N ASP A 154 -3.71 1.48 -4.24
CA ASP A 154 -4.46 0.60 -5.14
C ASP A 154 -5.98 0.54 -4.86
N ALA A 155 -6.51 1.10 -3.78
CA ALA A 155 -7.95 1.06 -3.53
C ALA A 155 -8.37 2.09 -2.49
N GLY A 156 -9.55 2.70 -2.66
CA GLY A 156 -10.22 3.58 -1.70
C GLY A 156 -10.59 2.95 -0.35
N ARG A 157 -9.72 2.11 0.22
CA ARG A 157 -9.77 1.68 1.62
C ARG A 157 -9.13 2.75 2.48
N ASP A 158 -9.93 3.21 3.44
CA ASP A 158 -9.59 4.04 4.60
C ASP A 158 -8.07 4.09 4.89
N CYS A 159 -7.50 5.26 4.60
CA CYS A 159 -6.11 5.63 4.83
C CYS A 159 -5.83 5.64 6.33
N ARG A 160 -5.73 4.47 6.95
CA ARG A 160 -5.15 4.37 8.29
C ARG A 160 -3.65 4.49 8.14
N ALA A 161 -3.19 5.74 8.13
CA ALA A 161 -1.89 6.08 8.63
C ALA A 161 -1.74 5.39 9.99
N LYS A 162 -1.05 4.25 10.01
CA LYS A 162 -0.57 3.68 11.26
C LYS A 162 0.59 4.58 11.66
N THR A 163 0.29 5.69 12.33
CA THR A 163 1.28 6.35 13.15
C THR A 163 1.71 5.31 14.18
N VAL A 164 2.94 4.80 14.05
CA VAL A 164 3.52 3.97 15.10
C VAL A 164 3.89 4.91 16.24
N ARG A 165 2.88 5.36 17.00
CA ARG A 165 3.11 6.00 18.30
C ARG A 165 3.56 4.89 19.24
N SER A 166 4.77 4.99 19.76
CA SER A 166 5.23 4.12 20.83
C SER A 166 4.33 4.34 22.04
N SER A 167 3.48 3.38 22.36
CA SER A 167 3.12 3.15 23.75
C SER A 167 4.42 2.83 24.48
N SER A 168 4.79 3.71 25.40
CA SER A 168 5.86 3.48 26.36
C SER A 168 5.60 2.16 27.08
N VAL A 169 6.34 1.11 26.74
CA VAL A 169 6.43 -0.09 27.56
C VAL A 169 7.52 0.19 28.59
N PRO A 170 7.22 0.29 29.90
CA PRO A 170 8.26 0.35 30.91
C PRO A 170 9.01 -0.97 30.91
N ALA A 171 10.33 -0.90 30.74
CA ALA A 171 11.21 -2.02 30.84
C ALA A 171 11.18 -2.60 32.27
N GLY A 172 11.06 -3.93 32.37
CA GLY A 172 11.48 -4.70 33.54
C GLY A 172 10.35 -5.23 34.41
N LYS A 173 10.00 -6.52 34.21
CA LYS A 173 9.94 -7.55 35.26
C LYS A 173 9.56 -8.93 34.66
N ASN A 174 10.52 -9.84 34.74
CA ASN A 174 10.44 -11.28 34.98
C ASN A 174 9.38 -12.13 34.27
N MET A 175 9.89 -13.02 33.40
CA MET A 175 9.73 -14.48 33.40
C MET A 175 8.68 -15.10 34.35
N ASN A 176 7.90 -16.04 33.80
CA ASN A 176 6.78 -16.83 34.34
C ASN A 176 5.39 -16.16 34.29
N ILE A 177 4.51 -16.70 33.44
CA ILE A 177 3.25 -17.38 33.85
C ILE A 177 2.58 -17.92 32.57
N PHE A 178 2.80 -19.22 32.34
CA PHE A 178 1.84 -20.10 31.68
C PHE A 178 0.59 -20.21 32.59
N ARG A 179 -0.60 -20.30 31.98
CA ARG A 179 -1.92 -20.61 32.56
C ARG A 179 -2.76 -19.48 33.17
N ARG A 180 -4.06 -19.61 32.86
CA ARG A 180 -5.29 -19.06 33.47
C ARG A 180 -5.71 -17.67 33.00
N LEU A 181 -6.75 -17.63 32.16
CA LEU A 181 -8.06 -17.02 32.49
C LEU A 181 -9.03 -17.22 31.30
N MET A 182 -9.67 -18.39 31.23
CA MET A 182 -10.98 -18.57 30.61
C MET A 182 -11.96 -18.83 31.77
N PRO A 183 -12.99 -18.00 31.99
CA PRO A 183 -13.97 -18.26 33.02
C PRO A 183 -14.95 -19.34 32.56
N ARG A 184 -15.03 -20.42 33.34
CA ARG A 184 -16.12 -21.40 33.27
C ARG A 184 -17.43 -20.67 33.54
N ARG A 185 -18.38 -20.70 32.60
CA ARG A 185 -19.80 -20.57 32.90
C ARG A 185 -20.42 -21.97 32.80
N ASN A 186 -20.97 -22.40 33.91
CA ASN A 186 -21.71 -23.64 34.11
C ASN A 186 -23.02 -23.21 34.79
N ILE A 187 -24.18 -23.53 34.20
CA ILE A 187 -25.55 -23.59 34.76
C ILE A 187 -26.34 -24.33 33.65
N SER A 188 -26.64 -25.64 33.77
CA SER A 188 -27.83 -26.26 34.41
C SER A 188 -29.14 -25.86 33.68
N LYS A 189 -29.99 -26.73 33.14
CA LYS A 189 -30.31 -28.16 33.34
C LYS A 189 -30.54 -28.83 31.99
#